data_AF-A0A1Q7XRE9-F1
#
_entry.id   AF-A0A1Q7XRE9-F1
#
_cell.length_a   1.000
_cell.length_b   1.000
_cell.length_c   1.000
_cell.angle_alpha   90.00
_cell.angle_beta   90.00
_cell.angle_gamma   90.00
#
_symmetry.space_group_name_H-M   'P 1'
#
loop_
_entity.id
_entity.type
_entity.pdbx_description
1 polymer ?
#
loop_
_entity_poly.entity_id
_entity_poly.type
_entity_poly.pdbx_seq_one_letter_code
_entity_poly.pdbx_strand_id
1 'polypeptide(L)'
;MLKLIPKALLGRMPDSVLAHVRRQRAVEGFRALGPLGSPALPELSALLNDKEITSYAARAMVRMGGDAVPVLMSALTNQEPVVRVAAAEGLYWLKSDAAPAVPALLLALKDGNASVRTDAAMALGNIRQNAEAVVPALLELLKDSSSSVRSQAVSALGKFGAEAKAAVPVLVKAAKEDADSTVRDSAVGALFEIDPEATVASGLLDAEAAATRKRLERELRELENKISF
;
A
#
# COMPACT_ATOMS: atom_id res chain seq x y z
N MET A 1 -0.13 23.27 6.48
CA MET A 1 -0.52 24.67 6.19
C MET A 1 -1.79 25.10 6.96
N LEU A 2 -2.04 24.59 8.18
CA LEU A 2 -3.27 24.84 8.97
C LEU A 2 -3.03 25.43 10.37
N LYS A 3 -1.79 25.75 10.72
CA LYS A 3 -1.41 26.13 12.10
C LYS A 3 -2.02 27.43 12.62
N LEU A 4 -2.75 28.21 11.81
CA LEU A 4 -3.43 29.42 12.27
C LEU A 4 -4.72 29.68 11.47
N ILE A 5 -5.80 28.91 11.69
CA ILE A 5 -7.15 29.43 11.40
C ILE A 5 -7.60 30.19 12.66
N PRO A 6 -7.75 31.53 12.60
CA PRO A 6 -8.23 32.35 13.71
C PRO A 6 -9.59 31.85 14.23
N LYS A 7 -9.77 31.86 15.55
CA LYS A 7 -11.01 31.40 16.22
C LYS A 7 -12.26 32.11 15.68
N ALA A 8 -12.11 33.37 15.26
CA ALA A 8 -13.15 34.18 14.65
C ALA A 8 -13.63 33.67 13.28
N LEU A 9 -12.77 32.98 12.51
CA LEU A 9 -13.13 32.41 11.21
C LEU A 9 -13.80 31.05 11.34
N LEU A 10 -13.56 30.31 12.44
CA LEU A 10 -14.22 29.02 12.70
C LEU A 10 -15.74 29.18 12.86
N GLY A 11 -16.21 30.24 13.52
CA GLY A 11 -17.65 30.47 13.74
C GLY A 11 -18.48 30.81 12.49
N ARG A 12 -17.83 31.02 11.34
CA ARG A 12 -18.48 31.38 10.06
C ARG A 12 -18.38 30.28 9.00
N MET A 13 -17.75 29.16 9.33
CA MET A 13 -17.58 28.04 8.40
C MET A 13 -18.80 27.11 8.43
N PRO A 14 -19.14 26.47 7.29
CA PRO A 14 -20.13 25.40 7.27
C PRO A 14 -19.76 24.28 8.24
N ASP A 15 -20.77 23.60 8.80
CA ASP A 15 -20.56 22.51 9.77
C ASP A 15 -19.67 21.39 9.23
N SER A 16 -19.76 21.09 7.93
CA SER A 16 -18.91 20.12 7.25
C SER A 16 -17.42 20.49 7.29
N VAL A 17 -17.10 21.78 7.13
CA VAL A 17 -15.74 22.31 7.20
C VAL A 17 -15.25 22.31 8.65
N LEU A 18 -16.11 22.67 9.60
CA LEU A 18 -15.79 22.64 11.03
C LEU A 18 -15.51 21.22 11.53
N ALA A 19 -16.29 20.24 11.09
CA ALA A 19 -16.07 18.83 11.40
C ALA A 19 -14.71 18.37 10.88
N HIS A 20 -14.35 18.70 9.64
CA HIS A 20 -13.04 18.38 9.07
C HIS A 20 -11.88 19.01 9.87
N VAL A 21 -11.98 20.30 10.22
CA VAL A 21 -10.94 20.99 11.00
C VAL A 21 -10.80 20.40 12.40
N ARG A 22 -11.90 20.03 13.06
CA ARG A 22 -11.87 19.36 14.38
C ARG A 22 -11.19 17.98 14.28
N ARG A 23 -11.52 17.19 13.25
CA ARG A 23 -10.91 15.88 12.99
C ARG A 23 -9.38 16.01 12.77
N GLN A 24 -8.94 16.97 11.96
CA GLN A 24 -7.51 17.24 11.74
C GLN A 24 -6.78 17.65 13.03
N ARG A 25 -7.39 18.54 13.83
CA ARG A 25 -6.82 18.95 15.13
C ARG A 25 -6.73 17.80 16.13
N ALA A 26 -7.69 16.89 16.13
CA ALA A 26 -7.64 15.69 16.96
C ALA A 26 -6.45 14.80 16.56
N VAL A 27 -6.25 14.55 15.26
CA VAL A 27 -5.08 13.80 14.74
C VAL A 27 -3.76 14.49 15.09
N GLU A 28 -3.69 15.83 15.00
CA GLU A 28 -2.52 16.60 15.43
C GLU A 28 -2.28 16.54 16.96
N GLY A 29 -3.35 16.50 17.75
CA GLY A 29 -3.28 16.28 19.20
C GLY A 29 -2.68 14.92 19.54
N PHE A 30 -3.15 13.85 18.90
CA PHE A 30 -2.59 12.50 19.07
C PHE A 30 -1.14 12.40 18.59
N ARG A 31 -0.74 13.18 17.58
CA ARG A 31 0.67 13.31 17.18
C ARG A 31 1.56 13.85 18.32
N ALA A 32 1.05 14.76 19.14
CA ALA A 32 1.81 15.31 20.26
C ALA A 32 1.84 14.36 21.47
N LEU A 33 0.78 13.56 21.66
CA LEU A 33 0.67 12.61 22.76
C LEU A 33 1.47 11.32 22.50
N GLY A 34 1.54 10.85 21.25
CA GLY A 34 2.23 9.59 20.94
C GLY A 34 1.62 8.42 21.73
N PRO A 35 2.45 7.54 22.34
CA PRO A 35 1.98 6.45 23.20
C PRO A 35 1.19 6.90 24.44
N LEU A 36 1.35 8.15 24.89
CA LEU A 36 0.54 8.68 26.01
C LEU A 36 -0.94 8.84 25.64
N GLY A 37 -1.29 8.71 24.35
CA GLY A 37 -2.65 8.72 23.85
C GLY A 37 -3.38 7.36 23.95
N SER A 38 -2.71 6.28 24.31
CA SER A 38 -3.30 4.92 24.37
C SER A 38 -4.59 4.80 25.21
N PRO A 39 -4.81 5.58 26.29
CA PRO A 39 -6.10 5.58 26.99
C PRO A 39 -7.31 5.95 26.12
N ALA A 40 -7.12 6.61 24.97
CA ALA A 40 -8.19 6.98 24.03
C ALA A 40 -8.46 5.91 22.95
N LEU A 41 -7.75 4.77 22.99
CA LEU A 41 -7.95 3.67 22.03
C LEU A 41 -9.38 3.12 22.03
N PRO A 42 -10.07 2.93 23.17
CA PRO A 42 -11.46 2.47 23.18
C PRO A 42 -12.39 3.42 22.42
N GLU A 43 -12.27 4.72 22.64
CA GLU A 43 -13.07 5.73 21.95
C GLU A 43 -12.74 5.76 20.46
N LEU A 44 -11.45 5.73 20.08
CA LEU A 44 -11.06 5.67 18.68
C LEU A 44 -11.55 4.38 18.00
N SER A 45 -11.58 3.26 18.72
CA SER A 45 -12.11 1.99 18.21
C SER A 45 -13.60 2.10 17.88
N ALA A 46 -14.38 2.77 18.73
CA ALA A 46 -15.78 3.04 18.44
C ALA A 46 -15.96 3.88 17.16
N LEU A 47 -15.07 4.86 16.94
CA LEU A 47 -15.10 5.73 15.75
C LEU A 47 -14.66 5.02 14.46
N LEU A 48 -14.02 3.85 14.52
CA LEU A 48 -13.71 3.07 13.32
C LEU A 48 -14.99 2.61 12.60
N ASN A 49 -16.11 2.45 13.32
CA ASN A 49 -17.40 2.07 12.74
C ASN A 49 -18.14 3.23 12.05
N ASP A 50 -17.68 4.47 12.24
CA ASP A 50 -18.21 5.61 11.51
C ASP A 50 -17.42 5.79 10.21
N LYS A 51 -18.08 5.47 9.09
CA LYS A 51 -17.50 5.52 7.74
C LYS A 51 -16.94 6.88 7.35
N GLU A 52 -17.43 7.98 7.93
CA GLU A 52 -16.92 9.32 7.61
C GLU A 52 -15.61 9.64 8.32
N ILE A 53 -15.33 8.97 9.44
CA ILE A 53 -14.16 9.25 10.29
C ILE A 53 -13.20 8.09 10.47
N THR A 54 -13.53 6.90 9.96
CA THR A 54 -12.70 5.70 10.13
C THR A 54 -11.24 5.91 9.72
N SER A 55 -10.95 6.60 8.60
CA SER A 55 -9.57 6.91 8.18
C SER A 55 -8.87 7.87 9.14
N TYR A 56 -9.58 8.81 9.78
CA TYR A 56 -9.01 9.69 10.78
C TYR A 56 -8.73 8.95 12.09
N ALA A 57 -9.64 8.06 12.50
CA ALA A 57 -9.46 7.22 13.68
C ALA A 57 -8.25 6.28 13.51
N ALA A 58 -8.14 5.58 12.37
CA ALA A 58 -6.99 4.74 12.07
C ALA A 58 -5.67 5.54 12.04
N ARG A 59 -5.66 6.73 11.43
CA ARG A 59 -4.47 7.60 11.43
C ARG A 59 -4.09 8.10 12.81
N ALA A 60 -5.06 8.39 13.68
CA ALA A 60 -4.80 8.74 15.06
C ALA A 60 -4.18 7.57 15.82
N MET A 61 -4.71 6.35 15.62
CA MET A 61 -4.17 5.12 16.21
C MET A 61 -2.73 4.84 15.79
N VAL A 62 -2.36 5.07 14.52
CA VAL A 62 -0.96 4.97 14.05
C VAL A 62 -0.02 5.85 14.88
N ARG A 63 -0.49 7.01 15.39
CA ARG A 63 0.33 7.90 16.23
C ARG A 63 0.57 7.37 17.63
N MET A 64 -0.27 6.44 18.09
CA MET A 64 -0.15 5.80 19.40
C MET A 64 0.85 4.63 19.38
N GLY A 65 1.25 4.18 18.18
CA GLY A 65 2.28 3.14 18.02
C GLY A 65 1.73 1.72 18.22
N GLY A 66 2.55 0.82 18.75
CA GLY A 66 2.25 -0.61 18.88
C GLY A 66 0.96 -0.92 19.67
N ASP A 67 0.55 -0.08 20.61
CA ASP A 67 -0.68 -0.27 21.40
C ASP A 67 -1.95 -0.26 20.52
N ALA A 68 -1.89 0.34 19.33
CA ALA A 68 -2.99 0.33 18.37
C ALA A 68 -3.15 -0.99 17.61
N VAL A 69 -2.12 -1.86 17.60
CA VAL A 69 -2.10 -3.08 16.78
C VAL A 69 -3.29 -4.00 17.06
N PRO A 70 -3.64 -4.33 18.33
CA PRO A 70 -4.79 -5.20 18.60
C PRO A 70 -6.12 -4.61 18.09
N VAL A 71 -6.27 -3.29 18.18
CA VAL A 71 -7.48 -2.58 17.74
C VAL A 71 -7.61 -2.62 16.22
N LEU A 72 -6.51 -2.33 15.50
CA LEU A 72 -6.48 -2.40 14.04
C LEU A 72 -6.65 -3.83 13.53
N MET A 73 -6.09 -4.84 14.22
CA MET A 73 -6.30 -6.25 13.89
C MET A 73 -7.78 -6.64 13.97
N SER A 74 -8.51 -6.21 15.01
CA SER A 74 -9.95 -6.44 15.12
C SER A 74 -10.74 -5.76 14.00
N ALA A 75 -10.31 -4.56 13.61
CA ALA A 75 -10.95 -3.79 12.54
C ALA A 75 -10.77 -4.41 11.14
N LEU A 76 -9.77 -5.27 10.93
CA LEU A 76 -9.62 -6.05 9.68
C LEU A 76 -10.77 -7.03 9.42
N THR A 77 -11.59 -7.37 10.43
CA THR A 77 -12.75 -8.26 10.27
C THR A 77 -14.09 -7.53 10.24
N ASN A 78 -14.07 -6.19 10.16
CA ASN A 78 -15.30 -5.39 10.14
C ASN A 78 -16.14 -5.67 8.88
N GLN A 79 -17.47 -5.59 8.99
CA GLN A 79 -18.37 -5.81 7.85
C GLN A 79 -18.17 -4.77 6.74
N GLU A 80 -17.84 -3.54 7.11
CA GLU A 80 -17.66 -2.42 6.19
C GLU A 80 -16.26 -2.42 5.56
N PRO A 81 -16.13 -2.51 4.22
CA PRO A 81 -14.82 -2.54 3.56
C PRO A 81 -13.97 -1.32 3.86
N VAL A 82 -14.58 -0.14 3.99
CA VAL A 82 -13.85 1.11 4.29
C VAL A 82 -13.10 1.04 5.63
N VAL A 83 -13.66 0.32 6.61
CA VAL A 83 -13.04 0.13 7.92
C VAL A 83 -11.88 -0.85 7.84
N ARG A 84 -12.04 -1.94 7.07
CA ARG A 84 -10.96 -2.91 6.83
C ARG A 84 -9.79 -2.30 6.07
N VAL A 85 -10.07 -1.45 5.08
CA VAL A 85 -9.06 -0.65 4.35
C VAL A 85 -8.30 0.24 5.33
N ALA A 86 -9.00 1.04 6.13
CA ALA A 86 -8.37 1.93 7.11
C ALA A 86 -7.52 1.16 8.13
N ALA A 87 -7.96 -0.04 8.53
CA ALA A 87 -7.21 -0.91 9.42
C ALA A 87 -5.91 -1.42 8.79
N ALA A 88 -5.95 -1.91 7.55
CA ALA A 88 -4.77 -2.36 6.81
C ALA A 88 -3.79 -1.20 6.54
N GLU A 89 -4.30 -0.02 6.14
CA GLU A 89 -3.50 1.20 6.00
C GLU A 89 -2.82 1.59 7.32
N GLY A 90 -3.56 1.52 8.44
CA GLY A 90 -3.02 1.79 9.77
C GLY A 90 -1.85 0.86 10.11
N LEU A 91 -2.03 -0.44 9.90
CA LEU A 91 -0.98 -1.44 10.14
C LEU A 91 0.23 -1.24 9.23
N TYR A 92 0.03 -0.80 7.98
CA TYR A 92 1.12 -0.44 7.08
C TYR A 92 2.00 0.68 7.67
N TRP A 93 1.41 1.73 8.24
CA TRP A 93 2.17 2.86 8.78
C TRP A 93 2.91 2.54 10.09
N LEU A 94 2.49 1.49 10.81
CA LEU A 94 3.16 0.98 12.01
C LEU A 94 4.43 0.17 11.70
N LYS A 95 4.65 -0.24 10.44
CA LYS A 95 5.87 -0.96 10.01
C LYS A 95 6.11 -2.21 10.88
N SER A 96 7.33 -2.40 11.37
CA SER A 96 7.73 -3.54 12.21
C SER A 96 6.92 -3.64 13.50
N ASP A 97 6.35 -2.55 14.02
CA ASP A 97 5.56 -2.60 15.25
C ASP A 97 4.24 -3.37 15.03
N ALA A 98 3.77 -3.46 13.77
CA ALA A 98 2.62 -4.27 13.37
C ALA A 98 2.96 -5.75 13.12
N ALA A 99 4.15 -6.23 13.50
CA ALA A 99 4.53 -7.63 13.45
C ALA A 99 3.47 -8.62 13.95
N PRO A 100 2.77 -8.38 15.08
CA PRO A 100 1.72 -9.29 15.56
C PRO A 100 0.52 -9.42 14.61
N ALA A 101 0.33 -8.48 13.68
CA ALA A 101 -0.78 -8.46 12.75
C ALA A 101 -0.55 -9.31 11.49
N VAL A 102 0.64 -9.88 11.29
CA VAL A 102 0.93 -10.70 10.08
C VAL A 102 -0.12 -11.79 9.82
N PRO A 103 -0.56 -12.60 10.80
CA PRO A 103 -1.59 -13.61 10.55
C PRO A 103 -2.93 -13.01 10.10
N ALA A 104 -3.34 -11.87 10.67
CA ALA A 104 -4.58 -11.21 10.30
C ALA A 104 -4.50 -10.58 8.90
N LEU A 105 -3.35 -10.00 8.55
CA LEU A 105 -3.09 -9.45 7.22
C LEU A 105 -3.05 -10.55 6.15
N LEU A 106 -2.51 -11.74 6.46
CA LEU A 106 -2.56 -12.89 5.55
C LEU A 106 -3.98 -13.34 5.23
N LEU A 107 -4.92 -13.23 6.18
CA LEU A 107 -6.34 -13.47 5.93
C LEU A 107 -6.94 -12.35 5.07
N ALA A 108 -6.56 -11.09 5.31
CA ALA A 108 -7.01 -9.94 4.55
C ALA A 108 -6.57 -9.94 3.07
N LEU A 109 -5.50 -10.69 2.71
CA LEU A 109 -5.15 -10.93 1.31
C LEU A 109 -6.24 -11.69 0.54
N LYS A 110 -7.20 -12.32 1.21
CA LYS A 110 -8.33 -13.04 0.58
C LYS A 110 -9.64 -12.25 0.62
N ASP A 111 -9.59 -10.98 1.01
CA ASP A 111 -10.78 -10.15 1.15
C ASP A 111 -11.51 -9.96 -0.19
N GLY A 112 -12.84 -9.89 -0.15
CA GLY A 112 -13.66 -9.64 -1.34
C GLY A 112 -13.42 -8.26 -1.96
N ASN A 113 -12.92 -7.30 -1.18
CA ASN A 113 -12.61 -5.95 -1.64
C ASN A 113 -11.13 -5.83 -2.06
N ALA A 114 -10.90 -5.38 -3.30
CA ALA A 114 -9.55 -5.26 -3.86
C ALA A 114 -8.66 -4.25 -3.11
N SER A 115 -9.23 -3.16 -2.56
CA SER A 115 -8.46 -2.19 -1.77
C SER A 115 -7.96 -2.78 -0.47
N VAL A 116 -8.76 -3.64 0.20
CA VAL A 116 -8.30 -4.36 1.41
C VAL A 116 -7.13 -5.28 1.07
N ARG A 117 -7.23 -6.06 -0.03
CA ARG A 117 -6.13 -6.93 -0.47
C ARG A 117 -4.86 -6.15 -0.81
N THR A 118 -5.02 -5.01 -1.49
CA THR A 118 -3.94 -4.09 -1.87
C THR A 118 -3.20 -3.58 -0.62
N ASP A 119 -3.94 -3.03 0.34
CA ASP A 119 -3.36 -2.47 1.56
C ASP A 119 -2.77 -3.54 2.48
N ALA A 120 -3.37 -4.74 2.51
CA ALA A 120 -2.82 -5.88 3.23
C ALA A 120 -1.46 -6.31 2.65
N ALA A 121 -1.34 -6.41 1.32
CA ALA A 121 -0.08 -6.73 0.66
C ALA A 121 0.98 -5.65 0.94
N MET A 122 0.59 -4.37 0.87
CA MET A 122 1.47 -3.25 1.22
C MET A 122 1.96 -3.33 2.67
N ALA A 123 1.06 -3.59 3.63
CA ALA A 123 1.38 -3.70 5.03
C ALA A 123 2.37 -4.84 5.31
N LEU A 124 2.12 -6.03 4.74
CA LEU A 124 3.01 -7.19 4.88
C LEU A 124 4.41 -6.90 4.33
N GLY A 125 4.52 -6.26 3.16
CA GLY A 125 5.82 -5.87 2.61
C GLY A 125 6.55 -4.83 3.46
N ASN A 126 5.83 -3.98 4.20
CA ASN A 126 6.44 -2.96 5.08
C ASN A 126 6.82 -3.52 6.46
N ILE A 127 6.08 -4.50 6.95
CA ILE A 127 6.41 -5.26 8.16
C ILE A 127 7.67 -6.10 7.91
N ARG A 128 7.75 -6.78 6.76
CA ARG A 128 8.89 -7.62 6.33
C ARG A 128 9.32 -8.61 7.41
N GLN A 129 8.37 -9.42 7.85
CA GLN A 129 8.61 -10.52 8.78
C GLN A 129 7.84 -11.75 8.34
N ASN A 130 8.28 -12.91 8.82
CA ASN A 130 7.65 -14.21 8.53
C ASN A 130 7.59 -14.49 7.01
N ALA A 131 8.72 -14.33 6.32
CA ALA A 131 8.82 -14.50 4.88
C ALA A 131 8.30 -15.88 4.42
N GLU A 132 8.53 -16.93 5.22
CA GLU A 132 8.06 -18.29 4.96
C GLU A 132 6.53 -18.38 4.74
N ALA A 133 5.74 -17.63 5.52
CA ALA A 133 4.30 -17.58 5.36
C ALA A 133 3.85 -16.51 4.34
N VAL A 134 4.54 -15.38 4.30
CA VAL A 134 4.13 -14.20 3.51
C VAL A 134 4.43 -14.37 2.03
N VAL A 135 5.61 -14.86 1.67
CA VAL A 135 6.03 -14.98 0.26
C VAL A 135 5.08 -15.88 -0.55
N PRO A 136 4.70 -17.09 -0.08
CA PRO A 136 3.73 -17.92 -0.80
C PRO A 136 2.35 -17.25 -0.97
N ALA A 137 1.89 -16.50 0.04
CA ALA A 137 0.61 -15.82 -0.02
C ALA A 137 0.62 -14.64 -1.02
N LEU A 138 1.72 -13.88 -1.07
CA LEU A 138 1.91 -12.83 -2.07
C LEU A 138 2.04 -13.41 -3.49
N LEU A 139 2.68 -14.57 -3.65
CA LEU A 139 2.74 -15.26 -4.95
C LEU A 139 1.37 -15.65 -5.49
N GLU A 140 0.44 -16.06 -4.63
CA GLU A 140 -0.94 -16.32 -5.05
C GLU A 140 -1.67 -15.04 -5.51
N LEU A 141 -1.37 -13.88 -4.91
CA LEU A 141 -1.95 -12.60 -5.33
C LEU A 141 -1.48 -12.12 -6.72
N LEU A 142 -0.41 -12.67 -7.29
CA LEU A 142 -0.03 -12.39 -8.67
C LEU A 142 -1.05 -12.95 -9.68
N LYS A 143 -2.03 -13.75 -9.24
CA LYS A 143 -3.14 -14.24 -10.06
C LYS A 143 -4.42 -13.38 -9.89
N ASP A 144 -4.37 -12.32 -9.08
CA ASP A 144 -5.52 -11.48 -8.80
C ASP A 144 -6.02 -10.76 -10.07
N SER A 145 -7.34 -10.58 -10.19
CA SER A 145 -7.94 -9.88 -11.32
C SER A 145 -7.60 -8.38 -11.35
N SER A 146 -7.37 -7.77 -10.19
CA SER A 146 -6.98 -6.37 -10.07
C SER A 146 -5.48 -6.20 -10.29
N SER A 147 -5.10 -5.39 -11.28
CA SER A 147 -3.68 -5.07 -11.51
C SER A 147 -3.06 -4.30 -10.35
N SER A 148 -3.84 -3.49 -9.61
CA SER A 148 -3.37 -2.82 -8.39
C SER A 148 -2.99 -3.80 -7.29
N VAL A 149 -3.75 -4.89 -7.12
CA VAL A 149 -3.41 -5.95 -6.16
C VAL A 149 -2.16 -6.68 -6.60
N ARG A 150 -2.06 -7.06 -7.89
CA ARG A 150 -0.88 -7.73 -8.44
C ARG A 150 0.39 -6.87 -8.29
N SER A 151 0.32 -5.59 -8.61
CA SER A 151 1.49 -4.70 -8.53
C SER A 151 1.96 -4.52 -7.08
N GLN A 152 1.04 -4.41 -6.11
CA GLN A 152 1.44 -4.33 -4.71
C GLN A 152 1.99 -5.65 -4.16
N ALA A 153 1.46 -6.79 -4.60
CA ALA A 153 2.04 -8.09 -4.23
C ALA A 153 3.47 -8.23 -4.76
N VAL A 154 3.72 -7.80 -5.99
CA VAL A 154 5.06 -7.75 -6.59
C VAL A 154 5.99 -6.81 -5.82
N SER A 155 5.54 -5.58 -5.51
CA SER A 155 6.34 -4.63 -4.73
C SER A 155 6.67 -5.19 -3.33
N ALA A 156 5.69 -5.83 -2.67
CA ALA A 156 5.89 -6.44 -1.38
C ALA A 156 6.91 -7.59 -1.43
N LEU A 157 6.86 -8.45 -2.46
CA LEU A 157 7.87 -9.49 -2.68
C LEU A 157 9.27 -8.89 -2.83
N GLY A 158 9.42 -7.80 -3.59
CA GLY A 158 10.69 -7.08 -3.72
C GLY A 158 11.27 -6.63 -2.38
N LYS A 159 10.43 -6.16 -1.45
CA LYS A 159 10.87 -5.72 -0.11
C LYS A 159 11.43 -6.85 0.76
N PHE A 160 11.05 -8.11 0.50
CA PHE A 160 11.64 -9.28 1.17
C PHE A 160 13.02 -9.67 0.59
N GLY A 161 13.42 -9.10 -0.55
CA GLY A 161 14.73 -9.34 -1.15
C GLY A 161 15.03 -10.83 -1.31
N ALA A 162 16.23 -11.26 -0.90
CA ALA A 162 16.69 -12.64 -1.05
C ALA A 162 15.76 -13.70 -0.39
N GLU A 163 14.98 -13.34 0.63
CA GLU A 163 14.00 -14.26 1.24
C GLU A 163 12.86 -14.61 0.28
N ALA A 164 12.60 -13.77 -0.72
CA ALA A 164 11.63 -14.00 -1.78
C ALA A 164 12.25 -14.62 -3.04
N LYS A 165 13.45 -15.22 -2.97
CA LYS A 165 14.12 -15.83 -4.15
C LYS A 165 13.26 -16.88 -4.88
N ALA A 166 12.38 -17.58 -4.16
CA ALA A 166 11.41 -18.50 -4.76
C ALA A 166 10.43 -17.82 -5.75
N ALA A 167 10.26 -16.49 -5.65
CA ALA A 167 9.39 -15.71 -6.53
C ALA A 167 10.01 -15.40 -7.90
N VAL A 168 11.33 -15.54 -8.08
CA VAL A 168 12.05 -15.13 -9.29
C VAL A 168 11.41 -15.67 -10.58
N PRO A 169 11.09 -16.98 -10.73
CA PRO A 169 10.50 -17.47 -11.97
C PRO A 169 9.14 -16.84 -12.29
N VAL A 170 8.32 -16.61 -11.27
CA VAL A 170 6.98 -16.02 -11.41
C VAL A 170 7.09 -14.54 -11.75
N LEU A 171 8.03 -13.82 -11.13
CA LEU A 171 8.29 -12.41 -11.41
C LEU A 171 8.87 -12.19 -12.81
N VAL A 172 9.76 -13.06 -13.31
CA VAL A 172 10.25 -12.99 -14.69
C VAL A 172 9.09 -13.15 -15.68
N LYS A 173 8.15 -14.07 -15.40
CA LYS A 173 6.95 -14.22 -16.22
C LYS A 173 6.07 -12.97 -16.14
N ALA A 174 5.80 -12.45 -14.95
CA ALA A 174 5.00 -11.24 -14.77
C ALA A 174 5.61 -10.04 -15.51
N ALA A 175 6.93 -9.85 -15.45
CA ALA A 175 7.64 -8.79 -16.16
C ALA A 175 7.48 -8.86 -17.69
N LYS A 176 7.34 -10.06 -18.26
CA LYS A 176 7.23 -10.27 -19.72
C LYS A 176 5.78 -10.28 -20.21
N GLU A 177 4.86 -10.82 -19.41
CA GLU A 177 3.56 -11.28 -19.89
C GLU A 177 2.37 -10.64 -19.18
N ASP A 178 2.55 -9.93 -18.05
CA ASP A 178 1.40 -9.31 -17.38
C ASP A 178 0.76 -8.27 -18.31
N ALA A 179 -0.58 -8.25 -18.36
CA ALA A 179 -1.34 -7.34 -19.20
C ALA A 179 -1.12 -5.87 -18.81
N ASP A 180 -0.89 -5.60 -17.52
CA ASP A 180 -0.74 -4.27 -16.98
C ASP A 180 0.73 -3.85 -16.96
N SER A 181 1.04 -2.68 -17.54
CA SER A 181 2.42 -2.18 -17.61
C SER A 181 3.02 -1.89 -16.23
N THR A 182 2.22 -1.38 -15.29
CA THR A 182 2.71 -1.10 -13.94
C THR A 182 3.10 -2.38 -13.22
N VAL A 183 2.40 -3.49 -13.45
CA VAL A 183 2.79 -4.80 -12.90
C VAL A 183 4.10 -5.27 -13.53
N ARG A 184 4.28 -5.11 -14.85
CA ARG A 184 5.53 -5.47 -15.53
C ARG A 184 6.73 -4.67 -14.98
N ASP A 185 6.59 -3.35 -14.88
CA ASP A 185 7.64 -2.46 -14.37
C ASP A 185 7.97 -2.76 -12.90
N SER A 186 6.94 -3.00 -12.09
CA SER A 186 7.12 -3.40 -10.69
C SER A 186 7.85 -4.74 -10.58
N ALA A 187 7.61 -5.67 -11.50
CA ALA A 187 8.24 -6.99 -11.49
C ALA A 187 9.73 -6.90 -11.83
N VAL A 188 10.11 -6.03 -12.78
CA VAL A 188 11.54 -5.74 -13.05
C VAL A 188 12.21 -5.16 -11.81
N GLY A 189 11.59 -4.18 -11.16
CA GLY A 189 12.11 -3.59 -9.91
C GLY A 189 12.26 -4.62 -8.79
N ALA A 190 11.22 -5.43 -8.56
CA ALA A 190 11.25 -6.48 -7.54
C ALA A 190 12.31 -7.56 -7.82
N LEU A 191 12.48 -7.96 -9.08
CA LEU A 191 13.55 -8.88 -9.48
C LEU A 191 14.93 -8.31 -9.13
N PHE A 192 15.15 -7.02 -9.37
CA PHE A 192 16.41 -6.37 -9.03
C PHE A 192 16.69 -6.39 -7.52
N GLU A 193 15.68 -6.16 -6.69
CA GLU A 193 15.82 -6.21 -5.22
C GLU A 193 16.03 -7.64 -4.68
N ILE A 194 15.49 -8.66 -5.37
CA ILE A 194 15.55 -10.07 -4.94
C ILE A 194 16.83 -10.75 -5.42
N ASP A 195 17.14 -10.61 -6.71
CA ASP A 195 18.26 -11.25 -7.37
C ASP A 195 18.69 -10.43 -8.62
N PRO A 196 19.62 -9.46 -8.45
CA PRO A 196 20.13 -8.65 -9.55
C PRO A 196 20.73 -9.48 -10.70
N GLU A 197 21.37 -10.61 -10.38
CA GLU A 197 21.99 -11.48 -11.39
C GLU A 197 20.93 -12.16 -12.26
N ALA A 198 19.88 -12.70 -11.64
CA ALA A 198 18.74 -13.27 -12.36
C ALA A 198 18.02 -12.23 -13.22
N THR A 199 17.97 -10.98 -12.75
CA THR A 199 17.39 -9.86 -13.51
C THR A 199 18.16 -9.62 -14.82
N VAL A 200 19.48 -9.53 -14.76
CA VAL A 200 20.33 -9.38 -15.95
C VAL A 200 20.22 -10.61 -16.87
N ALA A 201 20.31 -11.81 -16.31
CA ALA A 201 20.25 -13.06 -17.06
C ALA A 201 18.91 -13.26 -17.80
N SER A 202 17.82 -12.66 -17.30
CA SER A 202 16.49 -12.76 -17.91
C SER A 202 16.32 -11.93 -19.19
N GLY A 203 17.28 -11.04 -19.50
CA GLY A 203 17.27 -10.14 -20.65
C GLY A 203 16.26 -8.99 -20.55
N LEU A 204 15.67 -8.78 -19.38
CA LEU A 204 14.62 -7.77 -19.17
C LEU A 204 15.12 -6.33 -19.34
N LEU A 205 16.35 -6.03 -18.89
CA LEU A 205 16.96 -4.71 -19.03
C LEU A 205 17.30 -4.36 -20.49
N ASP A 206 17.66 -5.37 -21.28
CA ASP A 206 17.94 -5.20 -22.71
C ASP A 206 16.66 -5.07 -23.54
N ALA A 207 15.58 -5.76 -23.14
CA ALA A 207 14.28 -5.71 -23.79
C ALA A 207 13.62 -4.32 -23.69
N GLU A 208 13.81 -3.62 -22.57
CA GLU A 208 13.28 -2.27 -22.35
C GLU A 208 14.00 -1.22 -23.22
N ALA A 209 15.32 -1.36 -23.36
CA ALA A 209 16.12 -0.56 -24.29
C ALA A 209 15.73 -0.80 -25.76
N ALA A 210 15.46 -2.07 -26.13
CA ALA A 210 15.01 -2.42 -27.47
C ALA A 210 13.59 -1.90 -27.79
N ALA A 211 12.66 -1.98 -26.83
CA ALA A 211 11.30 -1.46 -26.98
C ALA A 211 11.29 0.08 -27.13
N THR A 212 12.10 0.77 -26.34
CA THR A 212 12.27 2.23 -26.42
C THR A 212 12.85 2.65 -27.77
N ARG A 213 13.89 1.93 -28.25
CA ARG A 213 14.48 2.18 -29.57
C ARG A 213 13.45 2.01 -30.69
N LYS A 214 12.67 0.92 -30.67
CA LYS A 214 11.63 0.64 -31.67
C LYS A 214 10.52 1.68 -31.68
N ARG A 215 10.14 2.21 -30.51
CA ARG A 215 9.17 3.30 -30.39
C ARG A 215 9.69 4.59 -31.01
N LEU A 216 10.92 4.98 -30.67
CA LEU A 216 11.57 6.17 -31.22
C LEU A 216 11.71 6.08 -32.75
N GLU A 217 12.08 4.91 -33.28
CA GLU A 217 12.16 4.69 -34.74
C GLU A 217 10.80 4.82 -35.45
N ARG A 218 9.70 4.55 -34.76
CA ARG A 218 8.35 4.74 -35.31
C ARG A 218 7.96 6.21 -35.31
N GLU A 219 8.20 6.90 -34.19
CA GLU A 219 7.95 8.34 -34.06
C GLU A 219 8.80 9.16 -35.06
N LEU A 220 10.05 8.77 -35.28
CA LEU A 220 10.93 9.39 -36.27
C LEU A 220 10.38 9.23 -37.70
N ARG A 221 9.95 8.01 -38.07
CA ARG A 221 9.33 7.75 -39.38
C ARG A 221 8.03 8.53 -39.58
N GLU A 222 7.21 8.66 -38.54
CA GLU A 222 5.98 9.46 -38.58
C GLU A 222 6.30 10.97 -38.77
N LEU A 223 7.36 11.48 -38.16
CA LEU A 223 7.83 12.85 -38.36
C LEU A 223 8.40 13.06 -39.77
N GLU A 224 9.27 12.17 -40.26
CA GLU A 224 9.83 12.24 -41.62
C GLU A 224 8.73 12.29 -42.69
N ASN A 225 7.67 11.49 -42.52
CA ASN A 225 6.52 11.50 -43.43
C ASN A 225 5.69 12.79 -43.35
N LYS A 226 5.63 13.46 -42.20
CA LYS A 226 4.91 14.73 -42.03
C LYS A 226 5.66 15.94 -42.59
N ILE A 227 6.99 15.87 -42.66
CA ILE A 227 7.85 16.96 -43.15
C ILE A 227 8.08 16.84 -44.68
N SER A 228 7.70 15.70 -45.28
CA SER A 228 7.86 15.43 -46.72
C SER A 228 6.67 15.90 -47.60
N PHE A 229 5.80 16.77 -47.08
CA PHE A 229 4.72 17.47 -47.80
C PHE A 229 4.89 18.99 -47.67
#